data_AF-A0A651GBD4-F1
#
_entry.id   AF-A0A651GBD4-F1
#
_cell.length_a   1.000
_cell.length_b   1.000
_cell.length_c   1.000
_cell.angle_alpha   90.00
_cell.angle_beta   90.00
_cell.angle_gamma   90.00
#
_symmetry.space_group_name_H-M   'P 1'
#
loop_
_entity.id
_entity.type
_entity.pdbx_description
1 polymer ?
#
loop_
_entity_poly.entity_id
_entity_poly.type
_entity_poly.pdbx_seq_one_letter_code
_entity_poly.pdbx_strand_id
1 'polypeptide(L)'
;MAATTRSAPRHEVAVIAHRDTPTVASMLARAFADDPVLAWSIPHPTRRQAHSQHHFAAILDLYRPKGHVYADRRLRSAAVWAPPQDPQVRTSQILRLLPRLAALYRHRLPLVLAGLIRVQRRQPDEPFWYLAYLGTDPDHQGEGLASAVMAPVLDRCDRDQQPAYLEASKPTLIPLYERYGFEVTQEIRLPAGPPVWGMWRAPQQPAPG
;
A
#
# COMPACT_ATOMS: atom_id res chain seq x y z
N MET A 1 -8.68 2.14 42.48
CA MET A 1 -9.15 3.01 41.39
C MET A 1 -7.92 3.59 40.69
N ALA A 2 -7.43 2.94 39.64
CA ALA A 2 -6.36 3.48 38.79
C ALA A 2 -6.97 3.78 37.43
N ALA A 3 -6.97 5.06 37.05
CA ALA A 3 -7.53 5.53 35.79
C ALA A 3 -6.63 5.08 34.64
N THR A 4 -7.13 4.16 33.81
CA THR A 4 -6.54 3.81 32.52
C THR A 4 -6.62 5.04 31.62
N THR A 5 -5.51 5.78 31.51
CA THR A 5 -5.39 6.86 30.52
C THR A 5 -5.28 6.20 29.15
N ARG A 6 -6.42 5.95 28.50
CA ARG A 6 -6.47 5.61 27.09
C ARG A 6 -6.02 6.84 26.32
N SER A 7 -4.72 6.92 26.01
CA SER A 7 -4.14 7.96 25.17
C SER A 7 -5.03 8.13 23.94
N ALA A 8 -5.57 9.32 23.73
CA ALA A 8 -6.26 9.64 22.49
C ALA A 8 -5.33 9.30 21.31
N PRO A 9 -5.85 8.76 20.19
CA PRO A 9 -5.00 8.53 19.02
C PRO A 9 -4.42 9.89 18.59
N ARG A 10 -3.09 10.03 18.63
CA ARG A 10 -2.39 11.28 18.27
C ARG A 10 -2.73 11.75 16.85
N HIS A 11 -3.19 10.83 16.00
CA HIS A 11 -3.61 11.07 14.63
C HIS A 11 -5.00 10.48 14.42
N GLU A 12 -5.95 11.32 14.02
CA GLU A 12 -7.29 10.88 13.65
C GLU A 12 -7.26 10.38 12.19
N VAL A 13 -7.75 9.16 11.98
CA VAL A 13 -7.69 8.44 10.71
C VAL A 13 -9.10 8.11 10.23
N ALA A 14 -9.35 8.30 8.94
CA ALA A 14 -10.64 8.02 8.31
C ALA A 14 -10.47 7.38 6.94
N VAL A 15 -11.53 6.72 6.47
CA VAL A 15 -11.61 6.28 5.07
C VAL A 15 -11.76 7.52 4.19
N ILE A 16 -10.98 7.58 3.10
CA ILE A 16 -10.98 8.75 2.21
C ILE A 16 -12.29 8.85 1.41
N ALA A 17 -12.74 10.08 1.18
CA ALA A 17 -13.83 10.36 0.25
C ALA A 17 -13.31 10.51 -1.19
N HIS A 18 -14.20 10.49 -2.18
CA HIS A 18 -13.82 10.68 -3.59
C HIS A 18 -13.10 12.01 -3.85
N ARG A 19 -13.51 13.08 -3.15
CA ARG A 19 -12.89 14.41 -3.23
C ARG A 19 -11.44 14.44 -2.74
N ASP A 20 -11.02 13.48 -1.92
CA ASP A 20 -9.68 13.43 -1.33
C ASP A 20 -8.67 12.78 -2.30
N THR A 21 -9.15 12.07 -3.33
CA THR A 21 -8.32 11.33 -4.29
C THR A 21 -7.17 12.17 -4.87
N PRO A 22 -7.38 13.41 -5.37
CA PRO A 22 -6.29 14.18 -5.97
C PRO A 22 -5.18 14.52 -4.96
N THR A 23 -5.57 14.90 -3.73
CA THR A 23 -4.63 15.25 -2.67
C THR A 23 -3.84 14.04 -2.21
N VAL A 24 -4.51 12.91 -1.96
CA VAL A 24 -3.86 11.66 -1.56
C VAL A 24 -2.96 11.11 -2.67
N ALA A 25 -3.39 11.20 -3.94
CA ALA A 25 -2.55 10.80 -5.06
C ALA A 25 -1.27 11.64 -5.16
N SER A 26 -1.38 12.96 -4.93
CA SER A 26 -0.22 13.86 -4.90
C SER A 26 0.73 13.52 -3.76
N MET A 27 0.21 13.30 -2.56
CA MET A 27 1.01 12.91 -1.40
C MET A 27 1.71 11.57 -1.63
N LEU A 28 1.00 10.54 -2.12
CA LEU A 28 1.60 9.25 -2.45
C LEU A 28 2.68 9.38 -3.54
N ALA A 29 2.46 10.21 -4.57
CA ALA A 29 3.47 10.47 -5.58
C ALA A 29 4.77 11.05 -4.98
N ARG A 30 4.66 11.96 -4.00
CA ARG A 30 5.82 12.47 -3.26
C ARG A 30 6.48 11.39 -2.40
N ALA A 31 5.68 10.62 -1.67
CA ALA A 31 6.17 9.56 -0.77
C ALA A 31 6.94 8.45 -1.51
N PHE A 32 6.58 8.20 -2.78
CA PHE A 32 7.19 7.18 -3.64
C PHE A 32 8.15 7.76 -4.70
N ALA A 33 8.58 9.02 -4.57
CA ALA A 33 9.45 9.66 -5.57
C ALA A 33 10.76 8.88 -5.83
N ASP A 34 11.33 8.30 -4.76
CA ASP A 34 12.56 7.49 -4.78
C ASP A 34 12.28 5.99 -4.71
N ASP A 35 11.05 5.55 -4.99
CA ASP A 35 10.70 4.14 -4.97
C ASP A 35 11.27 3.42 -6.21
N PRO A 36 12.07 2.34 -6.04
CA PRO A 36 12.72 1.68 -7.17
C PRO A 36 11.74 0.93 -8.07
N VAL A 37 10.62 0.43 -7.53
CA VAL A 37 9.58 -0.28 -8.32
C VAL A 37 8.81 0.74 -9.15
N LEU A 38 8.49 1.90 -8.59
CA LEU A 38 7.83 2.98 -9.31
C LEU A 38 8.75 3.59 -10.39
N ALA A 39 10.05 3.78 -10.07
CA ALA A 39 11.04 4.23 -11.04
C ALA A 39 11.27 3.22 -12.18
N TRP A 40 11.23 1.92 -11.89
CA TRP A 40 11.32 0.85 -12.89
C TRP A 40 10.10 0.79 -13.81
N SER A 41 8.90 1.00 -13.25
CA SER A 41 7.65 0.95 -14.02
C SER A 41 7.39 2.20 -14.85
N ILE A 42 7.77 3.39 -14.35
CA ILE A 42 7.53 4.68 -15.02
C ILE A 42 8.82 5.15 -15.74
N PRO A 43 8.90 5.06 -17.08
CA PRO A 43 10.15 5.21 -17.83
C PRO A 43 10.69 6.65 -17.96
N HIS A 44 9.95 7.68 -17.55
CA HIS A 44 10.33 9.09 -17.77
C HIS A 44 10.71 9.79 -16.45
N PRO A 45 12.02 10.02 -16.18
CA PRO A 45 12.47 10.69 -14.96
C PRO A 45 11.91 12.11 -14.80
N THR A 46 11.90 12.89 -15.88
CA THR A 46 11.45 14.30 -15.86
C THR A 46 9.95 14.47 -15.70
N ARG A 47 9.16 13.45 -16.02
CA ARG A 47 7.70 13.43 -15.83
C ARG A 47 7.27 12.50 -14.71
N ARG A 48 8.21 11.93 -13.95
CA ARG A 48 7.93 10.87 -12.97
C ARG A 48 6.91 11.34 -11.96
N GLN A 49 7.06 12.53 -11.40
CA GLN A 49 6.11 13.06 -10.42
C GLN A 49 4.68 13.12 -10.97
N ALA A 50 4.48 13.75 -12.13
CA ALA A 50 3.16 13.86 -12.75
C ALA A 50 2.59 12.47 -13.11
N HIS A 51 3.40 11.58 -13.67
CA HIS A 51 2.98 10.22 -13.99
C HIS A 51 2.64 9.41 -12.73
N SER A 52 3.42 9.53 -11.65
CA SER A 52 3.14 8.92 -10.35
C SER A 52 1.83 9.44 -9.76
N GLN A 53 1.52 10.73 -9.90
CA GLN A 53 0.22 11.27 -9.48
C GLN A 53 -0.93 10.62 -10.25
N HIS A 54 -0.82 10.49 -11.57
CA HIS A 54 -1.83 9.80 -12.39
C HIS A 54 -1.93 8.31 -12.06
N HIS A 55 -0.81 7.66 -11.78
CA HIS A 55 -0.74 6.28 -11.29
C HIS A 55 -1.54 6.11 -10.00
N PHE A 56 -1.22 6.92 -8.98
CA PHE A 56 -1.90 6.83 -7.69
C PHE A 56 -3.37 7.23 -7.78
N ALA A 57 -3.75 8.19 -8.62
CA ALA A 57 -5.15 8.49 -8.86
C ALA A 57 -5.91 7.26 -9.43
N ALA A 58 -5.31 6.54 -10.39
CA ALA A 58 -5.89 5.32 -10.94
C ALA A 58 -5.99 4.18 -9.90
N ILE A 59 -4.97 4.03 -9.05
CA ILE A 59 -4.99 3.07 -7.93
C ILE A 59 -6.08 3.44 -6.92
N LEU A 60 -6.20 4.70 -6.54
CA LEU A 60 -7.21 5.14 -5.58
C LEU A 60 -8.62 4.99 -6.15
N ASP A 61 -8.85 5.23 -7.43
CA ASP A 61 -10.13 4.96 -8.09
C ASP A 61 -10.51 3.47 -8.05
N LEU A 62 -9.51 2.60 -8.08
CA LEU A 62 -9.69 1.15 -8.02
C LEU A 62 -9.98 0.66 -6.58
N TYR A 63 -9.25 1.18 -5.60
CA TYR A 63 -9.27 0.68 -4.22
C TYR A 63 -10.26 1.42 -3.31
N ARG A 64 -10.54 2.71 -3.54
CA ARG A 64 -11.48 3.49 -2.71
C ARG A 64 -12.88 2.85 -2.64
N PRO A 65 -13.50 2.34 -3.73
CA PRO A 65 -14.80 1.68 -3.64
C PRO A 65 -14.82 0.44 -2.75
N LYS A 66 -13.64 -0.13 -2.43
CA LYS A 66 -13.51 -1.25 -1.49
C LYS A 66 -13.62 -0.82 -0.02
N GLY A 67 -13.57 0.48 0.27
CA GLY A 67 -13.79 1.03 1.61
C GLY A 67 -12.60 0.93 2.57
N HIS A 68 -11.42 0.55 2.07
CA HIS A 68 -10.24 0.29 2.91
C HIS A 68 -9.02 1.12 2.51
N VAL A 69 -9.26 2.38 2.12
CA VAL A 69 -8.21 3.37 1.93
C VAL A 69 -8.28 4.37 3.07
N TYR A 70 -7.33 4.29 4.00
CA TYR A 70 -7.29 5.10 5.21
C TYR A 70 -6.25 6.21 5.08
N ALA A 71 -6.58 7.41 5.54
CA ALA A 71 -5.65 8.53 5.61
C ALA A 71 -5.80 9.28 6.93
N ASP A 72 -4.74 9.98 7.36
CA ASP A 72 -4.89 10.95 8.44
C ASP A 72 -5.74 12.15 7.99
N ARG A 73 -6.37 12.86 8.93
CA ARG A 73 -7.25 14.01 8.61
C ARG A 73 -6.64 15.07 7.71
N ARG A 74 -5.31 15.24 7.75
CA ARG A 74 -4.61 16.25 6.94
C ARG A 74 -4.06 15.67 5.62
N LEU A 75 -4.37 14.41 5.31
CA LEU A 75 -3.98 13.71 4.08
C LEU A 75 -2.46 13.68 3.83
N ARG A 76 -1.68 13.65 4.92
CA ARG A 76 -0.23 13.56 4.96
C ARG A 76 0.26 12.11 4.94
N SER A 77 -0.59 11.14 5.26
CA SER A 77 -0.28 9.72 5.11
C SER A 77 -1.52 8.95 4.68
N ALA A 78 -1.32 7.86 3.93
CA ALA A 78 -2.38 6.95 3.55
C ALA A 78 -1.90 5.50 3.46
N ALA A 79 -2.81 4.58 3.79
CA ALA A 79 -2.68 3.15 3.58
C ALA A 79 -3.81 2.65 2.67
N VAL A 80 -3.45 1.94 1.62
CA VAL A 80 -4.36 1.40 0.59
C VAL A 80 -4.43 -0.11 0.78
N TRP A 81 -5.58 -0.60 1.26
CA TRP A 81 -5.78 -2.02 1.54
C TRP A 81 -6.82 -2.66 0.59
N ALA A 82 -6.65 -3.94 0.33
CA ALA A 82 -7.72 -4.81 -0.18
C ALA A 82 -8.07 -5.88 0.87
N PRO A 83 -9.37 -6.14 1.10
CA PRO A 83 -9.81 -7.17 2.02
C PRO A 83 -9.51 -8.57 1.46
N PRO A 84 -9.44 -9.60 2.32
CA PRO A 84 -9.45 -10.97 1.86
C PRO A 84 -10.74 -11.20 1.04
N GLN A 85 -10.71 -12.16 0.13
CA GLN A 85 -11.83 -12.51 -0.77
C GLN A 85 -12.20 -11.49 -1.89
N ASP A 86 -11.74 -10.24 -1.87
CA ASP A 86 -11.88 -9.35 -3.04
C ASP A 86 -10.60 -9.40 -3.88
N PRO A 87 -10.64 -9.81 -5.16
CA PRO A 87 -9.47 -9.74 -6.01
C PRO A 87 -8.87 -8.34 -5.97
N GLN A 88 -7.55 -8.27 -5.72
CA GLN A 88 -6.80 -7.01 -5.62
C GLN A 88 -7.16 -6.07 -6.78
N VAL A 89 -7.30 -6.65 -7.99
CA VAL A 89 -7.88 -6.00 -9.17
C VAL A 89 -8.83 -6.96 -9.89
N ARG A 90 -10.07 -6.55 -10.20
CA ARG A 90 -10.97 -7.35 -11.06
C ARG A 90 -10.61 -7.18 -12.53
N THR A 91 -10.79 -8.23 -13.35
CA THR A 91 -10.50 -8.20 -14.80
C THR A 91 -11.21 -7.05 -15.52
N SER A 92 -12.47 -6.77 -15.18
CA SER A 92 -13.23 -5.65 -15.76
C SER A 92 -12.63 -4.28 -15.43
N GLN A 93 -12.03 -4.12 -14.25
CA GLN A 93 -11.34 -2.90 -13.85
C GLN A 93 -10.00 -2.78 -14.57
N ILE A 94 -9.27 -3.88 -14.75
CA ILE A 94 -8.04 -3.92 -15.58
C ILE A 94 -8.35 -3.42 -16.99
N LEU A 95 -9.39 -3.95 -17.65
CA LEU A 95 -9.79 -3.52 -18.99
C LEU A 95 -10.12 -2.01 -19.05
N ARG A 96 -10.84 -1.49 -18.06
CA ARG A 96 -11.17 -0.05 -17.97
C ARG A 96 -9.93 0.83 -17.77
N LEU A 97 -8.96 0.34 -17.00
CA LEU A 97 -7.72 1.06 -16.71
C LEU A 97 -6.67 0.88 -17.81
N LEU A 98 -6.81 -0.13 -18.67
CA LEU A 98 -5.82 -0.49 -19.69
C LEU A 98 -5.37 0.69 -20.56
N PRO A 99 -6.25 1.59 -21.07
CA PRO A 99 -5.81 2.76 -21.82
C PRO A 99 -4.94 3.71 -20.99
N ARG A 100 -5.28 3.91 -19.71
CA ARG A 100 -4.51 4.75 -18.78
C ARG A 100 -3.16 4.13 -18.47
N LEU A 101 -3.12 2.82 -18.20
CA LEU A 101 -1.89 2.07 -17.93
C LEU A 101 -0.99 2.01 -19.17
N ALA A 102 -1.56 1.85 -20.36
CA ALA A 102 -0.83 1.90 -21.62
C ALA A 102 -0.23 3.28 -21.88
N ALA A 103 -0.96 4.36 -21.60
CA ALA A 103 -0.43 5.72 -21.70
C ALA A 103 0.70 5.99 -20.68
N LEU A 104 0.53 5.48 -19.46
CA LEU A 104 1.47 5.68 -18.36
C LEU A 104 2.77 4.89 -18.54
N TYR A 105 2.67 3.58 -18.78
CA TYR A 105 3.82 2.68 -18.86
C TYR A 105 4.37 2.56 -20.28
N ARG A 106 3.59 2.92 -21.31
CA ARG A 106 4.00 2.92 -22.73
C ARG A 106 4.61 1.57 -23.13
N HIS A 107 5.80 1.59 -23.70
CA HIS A 107 6.53 0.39 -24.11
C HIS A 107 6.94 -0.54 -22.94
N ARG A 108 6.88 -0.06 -21.68
CA ARG A 108 7.13 -0.87 -20.47
C ARG A 108 5.90 -1.61 -19.97
N LEU A 109 4.70 -1.38 -20.53
CA LEU A 109 3.48 -2.04 -20.07
C LEU A 109 3.62 -3.58 -20.00
N PRO A 110 4.14 -4.29 -21.03
CA PRO A 110 4.30 -5.75 -20.95
C PRO A 110 5.25 -6.19 -19.81
N LEU A 111 6.30 -5.40 -19.55
CA LEU A 111 7.27 -5.66 -18.49
C LEU A 111 6.63 -5.50 -17.10
N VAL A 112 5.84 -4.43 -16.92
CA VAL A 112 5.09 -4.16 -15.67
C VAL A 112 4.06 -5.27 -15.42
N LEU A 113 3.29 -5.67 -16.45
CA LEU A 113 2.34 -6.77 -16.34
C LEU A 113 3.02 -8.10 -15.98
N ALA A 114 4.17 -8.41 -16.60
CA ALA A 114 4.94 -9.60 -16.26
C ALA A 114 5.44 -9.57 -14.80
N GLY A 115 5.84 -8.39 -14.29
CA GLY A 115 6.18 -8.19 -12.89
C GLY A 115 5.00 -8.43 -11.95
N LEU A 116 3.84 -7.83 -12.24
CA LEU A 116 2.61 -8.03 -11.45
C LEU A 116 2.18 -9.49 -11.41
N ILE A 117 2.20 -10.19 -12.55
CA ILE A 117 1.90 -11.62 -12.61
C ILE A 117 2.92 -12.43 -11.78
N ARG A 118 4.20 -12.04 -11.82
CA ARG A 118 5.23 -12.73 -11.05
C ARG A 118 5.05 -12.56 -9.54
N VAL A 119 4.69 -11.35 -9.10
CA VAL A 119 4.35 -11.08 -7.70
C VAL A 119 3.11 -11.87 -7.30
N GLN A 120 2.03 -11.79 -8.08
CA GLN A 120 0.78 -12.50 -7.79
C GLN A 120 0.96 -14.02 -7.67
N ARG A 121 1.75 -14.64 -8.57
CA ARG A 121 2.05 -16.09 -8.53
C ARG A 121 2.87 -16.53 -7.32
N ARG A 122 3.47 -15.58 -6.61
CA ARG A 122 4.27 -15.82 -5.42
C ARG A 122 3.49 -15.50 -4.15
N GLN A 123 2.33 -14.85 -4.25
CA GLN A 123 1.50 -14.57 -3.09
C GLN A 123 1.04 -15.88 -2.44
N PRO A 124 0.82 -15.89 -1.11
CA PRO A 124 0.24 -17.04 -0.42
C PRO A 124 -1.14 -17.41 -0.99
N ASP A 125 -1.49 -18.70 -0.93
CA ASP A 125 -2.81 -19.17 -1.37
C ASP A 125 -3.92 -18.90 -0.33
N GLU A 126 -3.55 -18.71 0.93
CA GLU A 126 -4.48 -18.39 2.03
C GLU A 126 -5.10 -16.98 1.85
N PRO A 127 -6.37 -16.75 2.18
CA PRO A 127 -6.94 -15.39 2.18
C PRO A 127 -6.24 -14.45 3.17
N PHE A 128 -5.84 -13.27 2.70
CA PHE A 128 -5.18 -12.25 3.53
C PHE A 128 -5.67 -10.83 3.23
N TRP A 129 -5.47 -9.93 4.19
CA TRP A 129 -5.52 -8.49 3.95
C TRP A 129 -4.27 -8.05 3.19
N TYR A 130 -4.46 -7.37 2.06
CA TYR A 130 -3.35 -6.94 1.22
C TYR A 130 -3.08 -5.44 1.38
N LEU A 131 -1.90 -5.07 1.87
CA LEU A 131 -1.43 -3.68 1.88
C LEU A 131 -0.76 -3.36 0.54
N ALA A 132 -1.52 -2.76 -0.37
CA ALA A 132 -1.02 -2.42 -1.70
C ALA A 132 -0.06 -1.24 -1.66
N TYR A 133 -0.35 -0.22 -0.85
CA TYR A 133 0.50 0.97 -0.70
C TYR A 133 0.41 1.54 0.70
N LEU A 134 1.57 1.96 1.22
CA LEU A 134 1.70 2.77 2.43
C LEU A 134 2.62 3.93 2.12
N GLY A 135 2.13 5.16 2.29
CA GLY A 135 2.91 6.37 2.06
C GLY A 135 2.71 7.40 3.16
N THR A 136 3.77 8.12 3.47
CA THR A 136 3.76 9.32 4.31
C THR A 136 4.51 10.41 3.55
N ASP A 137 3.95 11.61 3.51
CA ASP A 137 4.58 12.79 2.94
C ASP A 137 6.00 12.93 3.53
N PRO A 138 7.05 13.12 2.69
CA PRO A 138 8.42 13.27 3.17
C PRO A 138 8.59 14.29 4.31
N ASP A 139 7.82 15.37 4.30
CA ASP A 139 7.92 16.45 5.29
C ASP A 139 7.34 16.06 6.67
N HIS A 140 6.65 14.91 6.75
CA HIS A 140 5.92 14.44 7.92
C HIS A 140 6.34 13.03 8.38
N GLN A 141 7.50 12.55 7.92
CA GLN A 141 8.05 11.27 8.36
C GLN A 141 8.49 11.30 9.83
N GLY A 142 8.49 10.14 10.49
CA GLY A 142 8.87 10.03 11.90
C GLY A 142 7.80 10.50 12.89
N GLU A 143 6.67 11.07 12.43
CA GLU A 143 5.57 11.51 13.29
C GLU A 143 4.63 10.37 13.76
N GLY A 144 4.85 9.12 13.31
CA GLY A 144 3.97 7.98 13.61
C GLY A 144 2.69 7.91 12.75
N LEU A 145 2.62 8.68 11.65
CA LEU A 145 1.46 8.69 10.75
C LEU A 145 1.23 7.36 10.04
N ALA A 146 2.30 6.74 9.52
CA ALA A 146 2.24 5.42 8.87
C ALA A 146 1.63 4.36 9.81
N SER A 147 2.01 4.38 11.09
CA SER A 147 1.44 3.52 12.14
C SER A 147 -0.06 3.74 12.25
N ALA A 148 -0.47 5.00 12.36
CA ALA A 148 -1.86 5.37 12.56
C ALA A 148 -2.75 4.92 11.39
N VAL A 149 -2.30 5.09 10.14
CA VAL A 149 -3.11 4.71 8.97
C VAL A 149 -3.14 3.20 8.71
N MET A 150 -2.17 2.42 9.23
CA MET A 150 -2.22 0.96 9.17
C MET A 150 -3.10 0.33 10.25
N ALA A 151 -3.14 0.93 11.45
CA ALA A 151 -3.79 0.37 12.63
C ALA A 151 -5.24 -0.11 12.39
N PRO A 152 -6.13 0.61 11.68
CA PRO A 152 -7.52 0.16 11.50
C PRO A 152 -7.67 -1.23 10.87
N VAL A 153 -6.73 -1.62 10.01
CA VAL A 153 -6.75 -2.94 9.36
C VAL A 153 -5.97 -3.97 10.17
N LEU A 154 -4.85 -3.60 10.79
CA LEU A 154 -4.09 -4.53 11.63
C LEU A 154 -4.88 -4.93 12.90
N ASP A 155 -5.54 -3.98 13.56
CA ASP A 155 -6.42 -4.25 14.70
C ASP A 155 -7.58 -5.17 14.30
N ARG A 156 -8.06 -5.04 13.06
CA ARG A 156 -9.09 -5.92 12.48
C ARG A 156 -8.53 -7.31 12.20
N CYS A 157 -7.35 -7.42 11.61
CA CYS A 157 -6.64 -8.67 11.41
C CYS A 157 -6.51 -9.44 12.73
N ASP A 158 -6.10 -8.76 13.80
CA ASP A 158 -5.90 -9.38 15.11
C ASP A 158 -7.23 -9.82 15.74
N ARG A 159 -8.24 -8.95 15.72
CA ARG A 159 -9.57 -9.29 16.26
C ARG A 159 -10.23 -10.44 15.51
N ASP A 160 -10.13 -10.45 14.18
CA ASP A 160 -10.85 -11.39 13.32
C ASP A 160 -9.98 -12.62 12.97
N GLN A 161 -8.78 -12.72 13.55
CA GLN A 161 -7.79 -13.78 13.31
C GLN A 161 -7.50 -13.99 11.81
N GLN A 162 -7.26 -12.89 11.10
CA GLN A 162 -6.94 -12.88 9.68
C GLN A 162 -5.50 -12.42 9.45
N PRO A 163 -4.75 -13.05 8.54
CA PRO A 163 -3.41 -12.60 8.22
C PRO A 163 -3.41 -11.32 7.36
N ALA A 164 -2.24 -10.69 7.29
CA ALA A 164 -1.96 -9.59 6.37
C ALA A 164 -0.69 -9.87 5.55
N TYR A 165 -0.64 -9.32 4.34
CA TYR A 165 0.47 -9.50 3.43
C TYR A 165 0.78 -8.22 2.65
N LEU A 166 2.05 -8.04 2.31
CA LEU A 166 2.55 -6.93 1.51
C LEU A 166 3.80 -7.33 0.75
N GLU A 167 4.19 -6.51 -0.23
CA GLU A 167 5.55 -6.54 -0.78
C GLU A 167 6.27 -5.23 -0.47
N ALA A 168 7.36 -5.31 0.28
CA ALA A 168 8.25 -4.17 0.49
C ALA A 168 9.07 -3.92 -0.78
N SER A 169 9.16 -2.66 -1.21
CA SER A 169 9.87 -2.26 -2.43
C SER A 169 11.36 -1.98 -2.22
N LYS A 170 11.81 -1.85 -0.96
CA LYS A 170 13.21 -1.62 -0.58
C LYS A 170 13.55 -2.23 0.78
N PRO A 171 14.78 -2.70 1.02
CA PRO A 171 15.18 -3.33 2.28
C PRO A 171 15.02 -2.39 3.48
N THR A 172 15.21 -1.09 3.27
CA THR A 172 15.12 -0.08 4.33
C THR A 172 13.71 0.08 4.90
N LEU A 173 12.67 -0.46 4.23
CA LEU A 173 11.29 -0.50 4.75
C LEU A 173 11.01 -1.76 5.57
N ILE A 174 11.82 -2.83 5.46
CA ILE A 174 11.58 -4.09 6.17
C ILE A 174 11.49 -3.88 7.69
N PRO A 175 12.42 -3.16 8.35
CA PRO A 175 12.32 -2.92 9.81
C PRO A 175 11.08 -2.13 10.22
N LEU A 176 10.47 -1.35 9.31
CA LEU A 176 9.20 -0.69 9.60
C LEU A 176 8.09 -1.71 9.76
N TYR A 177 7.99 -2.67 8.86
CA TYR A 177 6.94 -3.69 8.85
C TYR A 177 7.16 -4.77 9.91
N GLU A 178 8.41 -5.15 10.19
CA GLU A 178 8.76 -6.09 11.27
C GLU A 178 8.26 -5.62 12.64
N ARG A 179 8.28 -4.31 12.91
CA ARG A 179 7.72 -3.73 14.14
C ARG A 179 6.22 -3.99 14.32
N TYR A 180 5.50 -4.30 13.24
CA TYR A 180 4.09 -4.66 13.28
C TYR A 180 3.88 -6.17 13.12
N GLY A 181 4.93 -6.99 13.25
CA GLY A 181 4.82 -8.46 13.17
C GLY A 181 4.77 -9.02 11.75
N PHE A 182 5.17 -8.24 10.74
CA PHE A 182 5.41 -8.79 9.41
C PHE A 182 6.79 -9.44 9.35
N GLU A 183 6.87 -10.62 8.76
CA GLU A 183 8.10 -11.38 8.56
C GLU A 183 8.35 -11.56 7.06
N VAL A 184 9.60 -11.40 6.63
CA VAL A 184 9.98 -11.66 5.24
C VAL A 184 9.84 -13.15 4.94
N THR A 185 9.01 -13.51 3.97
CA THR A 185 8.83 -14.91 3.55
C THR A 185 9.58 -15.22 2.26
N GLN A 186 9.84 -14.21 1.43
CA GLN A 186 10.50 -14.39 0.14
C GLN A 186 11.06 -13.10 -0.45
N GLU A 187 12.12 -13.23 -1.25
CA GLU A 187 12.56 -12.22 -2.21
C GLU A 187 12.04 -12.58 -3.60
N ILE A 188 11.38 -11.64 -4.28
CA ILE A 188 10.83 -11.78 -5.62
C ILE A 188 11.57 -10.82 -6.54
N ARG A 189 12.25 -11.33 -7.56
CA ARG A 189 12.95 -10.51 -8.55
C ARG A 189 12.02 -10.13 -9.71
N LEU A 190 11.81 -8.83 -9.90
CA LEU A 190 11.04 -8.32 -11.02
C LEU A 190 11.83 -8.44 -12.34
N PRO A 191 11.16 -8.69 -13.48
CA PRO A 191 11.83 -8.77 -14.78
C PRO A 191 12.57 -7.47 -15.12
N ALA A 192 13.90 -7.56 -15.29
CA ALA A 192 14.76 -6.39 -15.53
C ALA A 192 14.49 -5.23 -14.55
N GLY A 193 14.20 -5.56 -13.29
CA GLY A 193 13.76 -4.62 -12.26
C GLY A 193 14.31 -4.95 -10.88
N PRO A 194 13.95 -4.14 -9.86
CA PRO A 194 14.41 -4.36 -8.50
C PRO A 194 13.79 -5.63 -7.88
N PRO A 195 14.41 -6.20 -6.84
CA PRO A 195 13.74 -7.15 -5.99
C PRO A 195 12.63 -6.47 -5.17
N VAL A 196 11.62 -7.24 -4.78
CA VAL A 196 10.65 -6.89 -3.75
C VAL A 196 10.61 -8.02 -2.71
N TRP A 197 10.28 -7.70 -1.48
CA TRP A 197 10.25 -8.66 -0.38
C TRP A 197 8.81 -8.92 0.03
N GLY A 198 8.31 -10.12 -0.23
CA GLY A 198 7.02 -10.56 0.27
C GLY A 198 7.10 -10.70 1.78
N MET A 199 6.18 -10.07 2.51
CA MET A 199 6.14 -10.10 3.96
C MET A 199 4.76 -10.53 4.44
N TRP A 200 4.75 -11.53 5.34
CA TRP A 200 3.56 -12.11 5.92
C TRP A 200 3.43 -11.71 7.39
N ARG A 201 2.21 -11.39 7.81
CA ARG A 201 1.88 -11.15 9.21
C ARG A 201 0.76 -12.09 9.62
N ALA A 202 1.07 -13.00 10.55
CA ALA A 202 0.05 -13.72 11.29
C ALA A 202 -0.72 -12.75 12.22
N PRO A 203 -2.02 -12.98 12.51
CA PRO A 203 -2.73 -12.18 13.48
C PRO A 203 -2.05 -12.28 14.85
N GLN A 204 -1.86 -11.14 15.50
CA GLN A 204 -1.27 -11.09 16.84
C GLN A 204 -2.38 -11.29 17.86
N GLN A 205 -2.10 -12.06 18.92
CA GLN A 205 -3.03 -12.14 20.04
C GLN A 205 -3.12 -10.75 20.69
N PRO A 206 -4.32 -10.25 21.00
CA PRO A 206 -4.44 -9.05 21.83
C PRO A 206 -3.70 -9.34 23.15
N ALA A 207 -2.85 -8.42 23.59
CA ALA A 207 -2.12 -8.57 24.84
C ALA A 207 -3.12 -8.94 25.96
N PRO A 208 -2.83 -9.96 26.80
CA PRO A 208 -3.66 -10.20 27.97
C PRO A 208 -3.67 -8.93 28.81
N GLY A 209 -4.87 -8.40 29.05
CA GLY A 209 -5.10 -7.12 29.73
C GLY A 209 -4.70 -7.11 31.19
#